data_AF-X1QMQ1-F1
#
_entry.id   AF-X1QMQ1-F1
#
_cell.length_a   1.000
_cell.length_b   1.000
_cell.length_c   1.000
_cell.angle_alpha   90.00
_cell.angle_beta   90.00
_cell.angle_gamma   90.00
#
_symmetry.space_group_name_H-M   'P 1'
#
loop_
_entity.id
_entity.type
_entity.pdbx_description
1 polymer ?
#
loop_
_entity_poly.entity_id
_entity_poly.type
_entity_poly.pdbx_seq_one_letter_code
_entity_poly.pdbx_strand_id
1 'polypeptide(L)'
;SSLSNELLKAGEKRIKDFIADPFHNVPSDDEALKLSQLLKIPLHPNYTYHWHDIHLKDFIKLREYVKDNMSLNNNVAEFPNDPSVKTILEQLCIPHHINNNNIVIRSYSESFLYSIGYKNGKLCPLPSPSNGKVLDVINSICDVKIRAKSPVYTGVRMGRPEKAKERRMRPPIHLLYPIGEYGGRFRDLFQAAMKNTINVELVRRKCPVCGNYTRQTLCTNCNTPTVISYTCRWCKKETDSAMCLKCDRDTIGYSRVSCHIEDEVKKAKQIVGGPFPKRVKAVKKLMNKTRVPEQIAKGILRAKHDLFVYRDGTIRFDSTDAILTHFKPREIGVKVEHLRKYGYSTDKDGKPLVSTDQIVELKIQDVILNDEGGKYLVKVAQYIDELLEKVYELPKYYNVKKKEDLIGRLIVGLAPHTSAGITGRIVGFTKAKVNFAHPY
;
A
#
# COMPACT_ATOMS: atom_id res chain seq x y z
N SER A 1 46.76 24.92 -31.40
CA SER A 1 45.49 25.68 -31.39
C SER A 1 44.27 24.91 -31.94
N SER A 2 44.42 23.69 -32.49
CA SER A 2 43.30 22.81 -32.86
C SER A 2 42.86 21.86 -31.73
N LEU A 3 43.82 21.25 -31.01
CA LEU A 3 43.56 20.33 -29.89
C LEU A 3 42.81 20.99 -28.70
N SER A 4 43.06 22.27 -28.48
CA SER A 4 42.43 23.07 -27.41
C SER A 4 40.95 23.33 -27.67
N ASN A 5 40.51 23.41 -28.93
CA ASN A 5 39.12 23.66 -29.30
C ASN A 5 38.26 22.38 -29.28
N GLU A 6 38.83 21.21 -29.53
CA GLU A 6 38.12 19.93 -29.39
C GLU A 6 37.91 19.54 -27.93
N LEU A 7 38.89 19.76 -27.06
CA LEU A 7 38.76 19.57 -25.61
C LEU A 7 37.71 20.53 -24.99
N LEU A 8 37.64 21.78 -25.47
CA LEU A 8 36.62 22.75 -25.06
C LEU A 8 35.21 22.36 -25.53
N LYS A 9 35.05 21.87 -26.77
CA LYS A 9 33.75 21.38 -27.29
C LYS A 9 33.29 20.08 -26.61
N ALA A 10 34.21 19.16 -26.33
CA ALA A 10 33.93 17.96 -25.54
C ALA A 10 33.52 18.31 -24.10
N GLY A 11 34.15 19.33 -23.51
CA GLY A 11 33.78 19.89 -22.21
C GLY A 11 32.41 20.56 -22.21
N GLU A 12 32.06 21.34 -23.24
CA GLU A 12 30.78 22.05 -23.32
C GLU A 12 29.59 21.08 -23.37
N LYS A 13 29.67 20.03 -24.20
CA LYS A 13 28.63 18.99 -24.25
C LYS A 13 28.47 18.31 -22.90
N ARG A 14 29.59 17.95 -22.26
CA ARG A 14 29.59 17.26 -20.98
C ARG A 14 29.03 18.13 -19.84
N ILE A 15 29.33 19.43 -19.85
CA ILE A 15 28.72 20.40 -18.93
C ILE A 15 27.20 20.51 -19.17
N LYS A 16 26.75 20.55 -20.43
CA LYS A 16 25.31 20.53 -20.74
C LYS A 16 24.64 19.25 -20.23
N ASP A 17 25.31 18.10 -20.34
CA ASP A 17 24.81 16.82 -19.84
C ASP A 17 24.70 16.81 -18.30
N PHE A 18 25.67 17.42 -17.59
CA PHE A 18 25.61 17.61 -16.13
C PHE A 18 24.46 18.52 -15.70
N ILE A 19 24.18 19.59 -16.47
CA ILE A 19 23.07 20.51 -16.18
C ILE A 19 21.72 19.85 -16.47
N ALA A 20 21.62 19.10 -17.57
CA ALA A 20 20.38 18.47 -18.01
C ALA A 20 19.95 17.30 -17.09
N ASP A 21 20.91 16.51 -16.58
CA ASP A 21 20.64 15.39 -15.68
C ASP A 21 21.76 15.22 -14.63
N PRO A 22 21.77 16.07 -13.58
CA PRO A 22 22.85 16.12 -12.60
C PRO A 22 22.95 14.89 -11.70
N PHE A 23 21.92 14.04 -11.67
CA PHE A 23 21.89 12.85 -10.80
C PHE A 23 22.48 11.62 -11.48
N HIS A 24 22.39 11.51 -12.81
CA HIS A 24 22.95 10.38 -13.56
C HIS A 24 24.27 10.74 -14.26
N ASN A 25 24.43 11.99 -14.71
CA ASN A 25 25.67 12.46 -15.31
C ASN A 25 26.52 13.17 -14.25
N VAL A 26 27.32 12.40 -13.54
CA VAL A 26 28.22 12.92 -12.49
C VAL A 26 29.63 13.11 -13.06
N PRO A 27 30.30 14.26 -12.87
CA PRO A 27 31.70 14.45 -13.26
C PRO A 27 32.60 13.48 -12.53
N SER A 28 33.73 13.04 -13.11
CA SER A 28 34.69 12.21 -12.36
C SER A 28 35.33 12.96 -11.18
N ASP A 29 36.02 12.26 -10.28
CA ASP A 29 36.68 12.87 -9.10
C ASP A 29 37.65 14.00 -9.50
N ASP A 30 38.53 13.73 -10.47
CA ASP A 30 39.48 14.71 -11.02
C ASP A 30 38.76 15.85 -11.77
N GLU A 31 37.71 15.55 -12.53
CA GLU A 31 36.92 16.56 -13.23
C GLU A 31 36.19 17.49 -12.25
N ALA A 32 35.63 16.94 -11.18
CA ALA A 32 34.95 17.70 -10.14
C ALA A 32 35.90 18.69 -9.46
N LEU A 33 37.12 18.24 -9.12
CA LEU A 33 38.16 19.11 -8.55
C LEU A 33 38.55 20.24 -9.53
N LYS A 34 38.82 19.90 -10.79
CA LYS A 34 39.17 20.90 -11.83
C LYS A 34 38.06 21.92 -12.02
N LEU A 35 36.80 21.47 -12.12
CA LEU A 35 35.64 22.34 -12.25
C LEU A 35 35.49 23.27 -11.03
N SER A 36 35.64 22.74 -9.82
CA SER A 36 35.58 23.55 -8.60
C SER A 36 36.70 24.59 -8.53
N GLN A 37 37.92 24.24 -8.94
CA GLN A 37 39.06 25.16 -8.99
C GLN A 37 38.88 26.29 -10.01
N LEU A 38 38.38 25.95 -11.21
CA LEU A 38 38.15 26.88 -12.32
C LEU A 38 36.98 27.82 -12.04
N LEU A 39 35.84 27.27 -11.59
CA LEU A 39 34.58 28.01 -11.42
C LEU A 39 34.41 28.61 -10.01
N LYS A 40 35.35 28.33 -9.09
CA LYS A 40 35.29 28.76 -7.68
C LYS A 40 34.00 28.34 -6.96
N ILE A 41 33.47 27.18 -7.35
CA ILE A 41 32.33 26.53 -6.68
C ILE A 41 32.82 25.49 -5.67
N PRO A 42 32.01 25.13 -4.66
CA PRO A 42 32.38 24.07 -3.72
C PRO A 42 32.65 22.72 -4.42
N LEU A 43 33.39 21.84 -3.74
CA LEU A 43 33.59 20.47 -4.21
C LEU A 43 32.26 19.73 -4.37
N HIS A 44 32.12 18.96 -5.44
CA HIS A 44 30.91 18.21 -5.75
C HIS A 44 30.55 17.20 -4.65
N PRO A 45 29.27 17.08 -4.22
CA PRO A 45 28.87 16.33 -3.02
C PRO A 45 29.17 14.82 -3.06
N ASN A 46 29.27 14.21 -4.24
CA ASN A 46 29.67 12.79 -4.34
C ASN A 46 31.11 12.56 -3.85
N TYR A 47 31.96 13.58 -3.92
CA TYR A 47 33.38 13.51 -3.56
C TYR A 47 33.71 14.21 -2.23
N THR A 48 32.69 14.68 -1.50
CA THR A 48 32.87 15.11 -0.12
C THR A 48 32.73 13.92 0.84
N TYR A 49 33.31 14.05 2.04
CA TYR A 49 33.18 13.07 3.11
C TYR A 49 32.48 13.68 4.32
N HIS A 50 32.18 12.84 5.32
CA HIS A 50 31.52 13.20 6.57
C HIS A 50 32.45 13.96 7.54
N TRP A 51 33.22 14.91 7.03
CA TRP A 51 34.23 15.66 7.80
C TRP A 51 33.65 16.39 9.02
N HIS A 52 32.36 16.73 8.99
CA HIS A 52 31.66 17.37 10.10
C HIS A 52 31.24 16.41 11.22
N ASP A 53 31.37 15.09 11.02
CA ASP A 53 30.98 14.05 11.98
C ASP A 53 32.16 13.56 12.84
N ILE A 54 33.39 14.02 12.59
CA ILE A 54 34.58 13.68 13.38
C ILE A 54 35.08 14.87 14.20
N HIS A 55 35.85 14.59 15.26
CA HIS A 55 36.50 15.64 16.04
C HIS A 55 37.79 16.13 15.37
N LEU A 56 38.21 17.35 15.71
CA LEU A 56 39.44 17.93 15.15
C LEU A 56 40.70 17.11 15.49
N LYS A 57 40.74 16.50 16.68
CA LYS A 57 41.84 15.61 17.08
C LYS A 57 41.98 14.41 16.14
N ASP A 58 40.87 13.83 15.73
CA ASP A 58 40.82 12.71 14.80
C ASP A 58 41.29 13.14 13.41
N PHE A 59 40.85 14.32 12.95
CA PHE A 59 41.32 14.88 11.69
C PHE A 59 42.83 15.14 11.68
N ILE A 60 43.39 15.74 12.74
CA ILE A 60 44.84 15.97 12.86
C ILE A 60 45.60 14.64 12.83
N LYS A 61 45.16 13.67 13.64
CA LYS A 61 45.77 12.34 13.71
C LYS A 61 45.77 11.63 12.35
N LEU A 62 44.66 11.69 11.61
CA LEU A 62 44.56 11.14 10.27
C LEU A 62 45.58 11.80 9.33
N ARG A 63 45.72 13.13 9.36
CA ARG A 63 46.66 13.86 8.51
C ARG A 63 48.11 13.51 8.81
N GLU A 64 48.49 13.49 10.09
CA GLU A 64 49.85 13.15 10.52
C GLU A 64 50.20 11.72 10.14
N TYR A 65 49.28 10.77 10.41
CA TYR A 65 49.51 9.37 10.06
C TYR A 65 49.67 9.16 8.56
N VAL A 66 48.80 9.77 7.75
CA VAL A 66 48.90 9.70 6.28
C VAL A 66 50.18 10.39 5.80
N LYS A 67 50.55 11.53 6.37
CA LYS A 67 51.80 12.21 6.00
C LYS A 67 53.03 11.34 6.21
N ASP A 68 53.10 10.63 7.34
CA ASP A 68 54.29 9.89 7.74
C ASP A 68 54.37 8.48 7.12
N ASN A 69 53.23 7.89 6.74
CA ASN A 69 53.15 6.48 6.36
C ASN A 69 52.56 6.23 4.96
N MET A 70 52.13 7.25 4.23
CA MET A 70 51.51 7.08 2.91
C MET A 70 52.54 6.86 1.80
N SER A 71 52.29 5.81 1.04
CA SER A 71 52.80 5.59 -0.31
C SER A 71 51.71 5.93 -1.34
N LEU A 72 52.13 6.48 -2.49
CA LEU A 72 51.22 6.82 -3.58
C LEU A 72 51.61 6.07 -4.84
N ASN A 73 50.66 5.35 -5.42
CA ASN A 73 50.82 4.70 -6.71
C ASN A 73 49.63 5.04 -7.61
N ASN A 74 49.86 5.72 -8.73
CA ASN A 74 48.80 6.17 -9.65
C ASN A 74 47.63 6.89 -8.96
N ASN A 75 47.95 7.82 -8.05
CA ASN A 75 46.98 8.56 -7.20
C ASN A 75 46.15 7.69 -6.25
N VAL A 76 46.54 6.44 -6.01
CA VAL A 76 45.97 5.60 -4.96
C VAL A 76 46.80 5.77 -3.70
N ALA A 77 46.18 6.28 -2.64
CA ALA A 77 46.79 6.38 -1.32
C ALA A 77 46.82 4.99 -0.64
N GLU A 78 48.00 4.56 -0.22
CA GLU A 78 48.22 3.32 0.51
C GLU A 78 49.11 3.55 1.74
N PHE A 79 48.66 3.10 2.91
CA PHE A 79 49.40 3.22 4.17
C PHE A 79 49.10 2.01 5.08
N PRO A 80 49.97 1.69 6.06
CA PRO A 80 49.76 0.58 6.98
C PRO A 80 48.42 0.68 7.73
N ASN A 81 47.83 -0.47 8.03
CA ASN A 81 46.55 -0.55 8.72
C ASN A 81 46.71 -0.27 10.23
N ASP A 82 46.59 0.99 10.62
CA ASP A 82 46.43 1.38 12.02
C ASP A 82 44.94 1.35 12.44
N PRO A 83 44.56 0.61 13.52
CA PRO A 83 43.17 0.46 13.94
C PRO A 83 42.46 1.78 14.27
N SER A 84 43.19 2.77 14.78
CA SER A 84 42.60 4.04 15.17
C SER A 84 42.34 4.95 13.97
N VAL A 85 43.24 4.96 12.99
CA VAL A 85 43.03 5.62 11.69
C VAL A 85 41.92 4.93 10.90
N LYS A 86 41.90 3.59 10.91
CA LYS A 86 40.84 2.79 10.30
C LYS A 86 39.46 3.19 10.81
N THR A 87 39.30 3.33 12.13
CA THR A 87 38.06 3.79 12.76
C THR A 87 37.64 5.18 12.25
N ILE A 88 38.58 6.11 12.10
CA ILE A 88 38.30 7.46 11.58
C ILE A 88 37.84 7.40 10.11
N LEU A 89 38.50 6.60 9.28
CA LEU A 89 38.11 6.42 7.88
C LEU A 89 36.70 5.81 7.74
N GLU A 90 36.34 4.87 8.63
CA GLU A 90 35.00 4.29 8.71
C GLU A 90 33.95 5.32 9.14
N GLN A 91 34.22 6.14 10.16
CA GLN A 91 33.34 7.23 10.59
C GLN A 91 33.11 8.24 9.45
N LEU A 92 34.16 8.54 8.68
CA LEU A 92 34.08 9.40 7.50
C LEU A 92 33.35 8.75 6.30
N CYS A 93 33.06 7.44 6.38
CA CYS A 93 32.52 6.62 5.30
C CYS A 93 33.38 6.69 4.02
N ILE A 94 34.72 6.73 4.16
CA ILE A 94 35.64 6.71 3.01
C ILE A 94 35.73 5.27 2.49
N PRO A 95 35.38 4.97 1.23
CA PRO A 95 35.53 3.63 0.68
C PRO A 95 37.02 3.26 0.56
N HIS A 96 37.44 2.18 1.23
CA HIS A 96 38.81 1.69 1.20
C HIS A 96 38.86 0.16 1.29
N HIS A 97 39.97 -0.42 0.84
CA HIS A 97 40.24 -1.85 0.90
C HIS A 97 41.42 -2.14 1.84
N ILE A 98 41.49 -3.36 2.37
CA ILE A 98 42.68 -3.86 3.05
C ILE A 98 43.39 -4.81 2.11
N ASN A 99 44.67 -4.54 1.82
CA ASN A 99 45.54 -5.40 1.01
C ASN A 99 46.88 -5.55 1.70
N ASN A 100 47.36 -6.78 1.94
CA ASN A 100 48.61 -7.05 2.65
C ASN A 100 48.81 -6.25 3.95
N ASN A 101 47.73 -6.11 4.75
CA ASN A 101 47.68 -5.30 5.97
C ASN A 101 47.91 -3.78 5.77
N ASN A 102 47.74 -3.28 4.55
CA ASN A 102 47.68 -1.85 4.24
C ASN A 102 46.25 -1.44 3.89
N ILE A 103 45.89 -0.22 4.27
CA ILE A 103 44.67 0.46 3.82
C ILE A 103 44.93 1.07 2.46
N VAL A 104 44.07 0.79 1.49
CA VAL A 104 44.17 1.26 0.10
C VAL A 104 42.91 2.06 -0.27
N ILE A 105 43.08 3.34 -0.57
CA ILE A 105 41.99 4.25 -0.99
C ILE A 105 42.03 4.42 -2.51
N ARG A 106 41.27 3.58 -3.22
CA ARG A 106 41.17 3.63 -4.70
C ARG A 106 40.08 4.59 -5.17
N SER A 107 38.91 4.49 -4.57
CA SER A 107 37.76 5.31 -4.96
C SER A 107 37.89 6.69 -4.34
N TYR A 108 37.75 7.72 -5.18
CA TYR A 108 37.70 9.13 -4.75
C TYR A 108 38.99 9.62 -4.05
N SER A 109 40.11 8.97 -4.38
CA SER A 109 41.40 9.22 -3.73
C SER A 109 41.89 10.66 -3.93
N GLU A 110 41.57 11.28 -5.07
CA GLU A 110 41.97 12.67 -5.34
C GLU A 110 41.29 13.62 -4.36
N SER A 111 39.97 13.49 -4.18
CA SER A 111 39.25 14.32 -3.22
C SER A 111 39.65 14.07 -1.77
N PHE A 112 40.03 12.84 -1.41
CA PHE A 112 40.61 12.54 -0.10
C PHE A 112 41.94 13.28 0.09
N LEU A 113 42.89 13.08 -0.82
CA LEU A 113 44.22 13.70 -0.80
C LEU A 113 44.13 15.23 -0.84
N TYR A 114 43.16 15.76 -1.57
CA TYR A 114 42.88 17.18 -1.62
C TYR A 114 42.38 17.70 -0.27
N SER A 115 41.38 17.03 0.32
CA SER A 115 40.77 17.43 1.61
C SER A 115 41.76 17.44 2.78
N ILE A 116 42.71 16.49 2.80
CA ILE A 116 43.77 16.46 3.82
C ILE A 116 44.90 17.46 3.55
N GLY A 117 44.89 18.14 2.40
CA GLY A 117 45.87 19.14 2.01
C GLY A 117 47.13 18.60 1.32
N TYR A 118 47.17 17.31 0.93
CA TYR A 118 48.30 16.74 0.19
C TYR A 118 48.47 17.39 -1.19
N LYS A 119 47.40 17.42 -1.99
CA LYS A 119 47.42 17.98 -3.35
C LYS A 119 47.63 19.51 -3.38
N ASN A 120 47.36 20.20 -2.28
CA ASN A 120 47.56 21.65 -2.13
C ASN A 120 48.92 22.01 -1.53
N GLY A 121 49.80 21.02 -1.28
CA GLY A 121 51.11 21.25 -0.65
C GLY A 121 51.03 21.74 0.80
N LYS A 122 49.86 21.58 1.46
CA LYS A 122 49.60 22.03 2.83
C LYS A 122 49.48 20.86 3.81
N LEU A 123 49.99 19.67 3.46
CA LEU A 123 50.07 18.52 4.37
C LEU A 123 51.21 18.71 5.39
N CYS A 124 51.01 19.70 6.25
CA CYS A 124 51.91 20.12 7.31
C CYS A 124 51.19 19.97 8.66
N PRO A 125 51.94 19.83 9.77
CA PRO A 125 51.35 19.91 11.11
C PRO A 125 50.57 21.22 11.24
N LEU A 126 49.33 21.13 11.74
CA LEU A 126 48.53 22.32 11.99
C LEU A 126 49.06 23.01 13.26
N PRO A 127 49.02 24.36 13.33
CA PRO A 127 49.25 25.05 14.59
C PRO A 127 48.28 24.52 15.66
N SER A 128 48.74 24.49 16.92
CA SER A 128 48.08 23.94 18.13
C SER A 128 46.54 24.00 18.08
N PRO A 129 45.82 23.00 18.64
CA PRO A 129 44.41 22.76 18.33
C PRO A 129 43.57 24.04 18.47
N SER A 130 43.31 24.69 17.35
CA SER A 130 42.33 25.77 17.27
C SER A 130 40.99 25.18 17.64
N ASN A 131 40.21 25.80 18.52
CA ASN A 131 38.85 25.37 18.91
C ASN A 131 37.82 25.49 17.75
N GLY A 132 38.21 25.23 16.50
CA GLY A 132 37.40 25.34 15.30
C GLY A 132 36.79 24.01 14.85
N LYS A 133 35.82 24.07 13.94
CA LYS A 133 35.22 22.89 13.33
C LYS A 133 36.17 22.33 12.27
N VAL A 134 36.16 21.01 12.06
CA VAL A 134 37.02 20.32 11.07
C VAL A 134 36.90 20.93 9.68
N LEU A 135 35.68 21.26 9.25
CA LEU A 135 35.45 21.90 7.96
C LEU A 135 36.07 23.30 7.84
N ASP A 136 36.16 24.07 8.93
CA ASP A 136 36.80 25.39 8.90
C ASP A 136 38.30 25.24 8.64
N VAL A 137 38.91 24.22 9.25
CA VAL A 137 40.32 23.87 9.05
C VAL A 137 40.57 23.35 7.63
N ILE A 138 39.71 22.45 7.13
CA ILE A 138 39.79 21.98 5.74
C ILE A 138 39.70 23.15 4.76
N ASN A 139 38.77 24.08 4.99
CA ASN A 139 38.56 25.25 4.13
C ASN A 139 39.66 26.32 4.24
N SER A 140 40.50 26.31 5.28
CA SER A 140 41.66 27.20 5.36
C SER A 140 42.87 26.64 4.61
N ILE A 141 42.98 25.32 4.48
CA ILE A 141 44.06 24.67 3.73
C ILE A 141 43.70 24.38 2.27
N CYS A 142 42.42 24.29 1.92
CA CYS A 142 41.97 24.05 0.55
C CYS A 142 41.57 25.34 -0.16
N ASP A 143 41.96 25.47 -1.43
CA ASP A 143 41.56 26.62 -2.26
C ASP A 143 40.14 26.43 -2.84
N VAL A 144 39.64 25.18 -2.82
CA VAL A 144 38.24 24.83 -3.09
C VAL A 144 37.49 24.66 -1.77
N LYS A 145 36.33 25.29 -1.68
CA LYS A 145 35.45 25.17 -0.51
C LYS A 145 34.84 23.77 -0.42
N ILE A 146 34.98 23.12 0.73
CA ILE A 146 34.32 21.86 1.08
C ILE A 146 33.16 22.15 2.05
N ARG A 147 31.96 21.65 1.72
CA ARG A 147 30.74 21.80 2.53
C ARG A 147 30.43 20.50 3.28
N ALA A 148 29.66 20.62 4.36
CA ALA A 148 29.13 19.47 5.09
C ALA A 148 28.29 18.58 4.17
N LYS A 149 28.59 17.27 4.16
CA LYS A 149 27.91 16.30 3.28
C LYS A 149 26.49 15.99 3.75
N SER A 150 26.34 15.76 5.05
CA SER A 150 25.08 15.35 5.69
C SER A 150 24.85 16.15 6.97
N PRO A 151 24.56 17.46 6.87
CA PRO A 151 24.40 18.32 8.04
C PRO A 151 23.16 18.00 8.88
N VAL A 152 22.21 17.23 8.34
CA VAL A 152 20.95 16.88 8.98
C VAL A 152 20.73 15.38 8.86
N TYR A 153 20.42 14.74 9.99
CA TYR A 153 20.04 13.33 10.07
C TYR A 153 18.58 13.24 10.55
N THR A 154 17.77 12.42 9.89
CA THR A 154 16.38 12.16 10.30
C THR A 154 16.28 10.80 10.96
N GLY A 155 15.95 10.79 12.25
CA GLY A 155 15.66 9.55 12.98
C GLY A 155 14.32 8.95 12.54
N VAL A 156 14.30 7.63 12.36
CA VAL A 156 13.07 6.89 12.06
C VAL A 156 12.91 5.73 13.04
N ARG A 157 11.67 5.48 13.48
CA ARG A 157 11.32 4.31 14.29
C ARG A 157 10.29 3.50 13.52
N MET A 158 10.48 2.18 13.48
CA MET A 158 9.52 1.28 12.86
C MET A 158 8.17 1.39 13.59
N GLY A 159 7.15 1.80 12.84
CA GLY A 159 5.77 1.88 13.30
C GLY A 159 5.00 0.58 13.09
N ARG A 160 3.72 0.72 12.76
CA ARG A 160 2.85 -0.42 12.46
C ARG A 160 3.23 -1.04 11.09
N PRO A 161 3.41 -2.37 11.00
CA PRO A 161 3.63 -3.03 9.72
C PRO A 161 2.45 -2.86 8.75
N GLU A 162 2.75 -3.00 7.46
CA GLU A 162 1.74 -3.07 6.40
C GLU A 162 0.70 -4.18 6.66
N LYS A 163 -0.51 -3.99 6.13
CA LYS A 163 -1.62 -4.93 6.27
C LYS A 163 -2.32 -5.11 4.94
N ALA A 164 -2.47 -6.34 4.50
CA ALA A 164 -3.41 -6.75 3.46
C ALA A 164 -4.16 -7.98 3.99
N LYS A 165 -5.47 -7.84 4.26
CA LYS A 165 -6.27 -8.94 4.82
C LYS A 165 -7.75 -8.71 4.67
N GLU A 166 -8.50 -9.77 4.44
CA GLU A 166 -9.96 -9.75 4.45
C GLU A 166 -10.54 -9.26 5.80
N ARG A 167 -11.59 -8.44 5.72
CA ARG A 167 -12.28 -7.92 6.90
C ARG A 167 -13.20 -8.99 7.47
N ARG A 168 -12.82 -9.58 8.61
CA ARG A 168 -13.65 -10.56 9.32
C ARG A 168 -14.32 -9.95 10.55
N MET A 169 -15.59 -10.27 10.75
CA MET A 169 -16.23 -10.10 12.06
C MET A 169 -15.58 -11.02 13.10
N ARG A 170 -15.79 -10.74 14.39
CA ARG A 170 -15.43 -11.62 15.49
C ARG A 170 -16.71 -12.15 16.15
N PRO A 171 -17.08 -13.42 15.97
CA PRO A 171 -16.48 -14.41 15.07
C PRO A 171 -16.79 -14.15 13.58
N PRO A 172 -16.08 -14.80 12.65
CA PRO A 172 -16.32 -14.66 11.20
C PRO A 172 -17.64 -15.30 10.78
N ILE A 173 -18.43 -14.59 9.97
CA ILE A 173 -19.80 -14.94 9.56
C ILE A 173 -19.90 -14.95 8.03
N HIS A 174 -20.68 -15.88 7.47
CA HIS A 174 -21.01 -15.94 6.03
C HIS A 174 -22.41 -15.38 5.74
N LEU A 175 -23.33 -15.49 6.69
CA LEU A 175 -24.76 -15.23 6.52
C LEU A 175 -25.34 -14.36 7.65
N LEU A 176 -26.03 -13.27 7.30
CA LEU A 176 -26.79 -12.46 8.25
C LEU A 176 -28.21 -13.02 8.46
N TYR A 177 -28.31 -14.22 9.01
CA TYR A 177 -29.57 -14.89 9.36
C TYR A 177 -29.54 -15.34 10.82
N PRO A 178 -30.58 -15.09 11.64
CA PRO A 178 -30.58 -15.46 13.05
C PRO A 178 -30.85 -16.96 13.22
N ILE A 179 -29.97 -17.65 13.94
CA ILE A 179 -30.12 -19.08 14.26
C ILE A 179 -30.07 -19.39 15.77
N GLY A 180 -30.12 -18.37 16.62
CA GLY A 180 -30.05 -18.54 18.08
C GLY A 180 -28.84 -19.33 18.55
N GLU A 181 -29.05 -20.25 19.50
CA GLU A 181 -28.04 -21.20 19.99
C GLU A 181 -28.06 -22.54 19.23
N TYR A 182 -28.98 -22.72 18.27
CA TYR A 182 -29.22 -24.00 17.60
C TYR A 182 -28.05 -24.47 16.71
N GLY A 183 -27.17 -23.55 16.29
CA GLY A 183 -25.95 -23.88 15.54
C GLY A 183 -24.70 -24.13 16.40
N GLY A 184 -24.86 -24.28 17.73
CA GLY A 184 -23.77 -24.57 18.66
C GLY A 184 -22.65 -23.52 18.68
N ARG A 185 -21.46 -23.93 19.14
CA ARG A 185 -20.28 -23.04 19.30
C ARG A 185 -19.90 -22.31 18.01
N PHE A 186 -20.05 -22.97 16.86
CA PHE A 186 -19.64 -22.45 15.57
C PHE A 186 -20.72 -21.65 14.84
N ARG A 187 -21.93 -21.55 15.40
CA ARG A 187 -23.08 -20.88 14.78
C ARG A 187 -23.36 -21.45 13.38
N ASP A 188 -23.36 -22.77 13.28
CA ASP A 188 -23.47 -23.50 12.02
C ASP A 188 -24.93 -23.66 11.59
N LEU A 189 -25.26 -23.13 10.41
CA LEU A 189 -26.60 -23.18 9.83
C LEU A 189 -27.04 -24.62 9.57
N PHE A 190 -26.15 -25.49 9.08
CA PHE A 190 -26.52 -26.87 8.77
C PHE A 190 -26.79 -27.69 10.02
N GLN A 191 -26.10 -27.39 11.12
CA GLN A 191 -26.40 -27.97 12.43
C GLN A 191 -27.74 -27.45 12.96
N ALA A 192 -28.04 -26.16 12.79
CA ALA A 192 -29.34 -25.60 13.17
C ALA A 192 -30.49 -26.23 12.35
N ALA A 193 -30.27 -26.53 11.06
CA ALA A 193 -31.24 -27.19 10.20
C ALA A 193 -31.67 -28.58 10.72
N MET A 194 -30.78 -29.32 11.38
CA MET A 194 -31.09 -30.63 11.98
C MET A 194 -32.07 -30.55 13.16
N LYS A 195 -32.38 -29.35 13.66
CA LYS A 195 -33.39 -29.14 14.70
C LYS A 195 -34.81 -29.03 14.14
N ASN A 196 -34.96 -29.07 12.82
CA ASN A 196 -36.18 -28.87 12.03
C ASN A 196 -36.75 -27.45 12.20
N THR A 197 -37.09 -27.09 13.43
CA THR A 197 -37.74 -25.85 13.80
C THR A 197 -36.93 -25.08 14.84
N ILE A 198 -36.78 -23.77 14.65
CA ILE A 198 -36.08 -22.87 15.57
C ILE A 198 -36.94 -21.66 15.94
N ASN A 199 -36.76 -21.14 17.15
CA ASN A 199 -37.43 -19.93 17.62
C ASN A 199 -36.49 -18.73 17.55
N VAL A 200 -36.80 -17.75 16.70
CA VAL A 200 -35.95 -16.58 16.43
C VAL A 200 -36.76 -15.29 16.25
N GLU A 201 -36.13 -14.13 16.43
CA GLU A 201 -36.74 -12.82 16.15
C GLU A 201 -36.59 -12.47 14.67
N LEU A 202 -37.71 -12.33 13.96
CA LEU A 202 -37.75 -11.98 12.54
C LEU A 202 -38.79 -10.88 12.27
N VAL A 203 -38.54 -10.13 11.20
CA VAL A 203 -39.48 -9.12 10.69
C VAL A 203 -40.87 -9.71 10.43
N ARG A 204 -41.90 -8.93 10.76
CA ARG A 204 -43.30 -9.24 10.46
C ARG A 204 -43.74 -8.40 9.27
N ARG A 205 -44.14 -9.04 8.17
CA ARG A 205 -44.66 -8.35 6.97
C ARG A 205 -46.08 -8.79 6.69
N LYS A 206 -46.90 -7.88 6.19
CA LYS A 206 -48.30 -8.10 5.81
C LYS A 206 -48.51 -7.68 4.37
N CYS A 207 -49.22 -8.47 3.60
CA CYS A 207 -49.67 -8.05 2.28
C CYS A 207 -50.80 -7.02 2.43
N PRO A 208 -50.70 -5.84 1.81
CA PRO A 208 -51.77 -4.84 1.87
C PRO A 208 -53.03 -5.28 1.12
N VAL A 209 -52.90 -6.14 0.12
CA VAL A 209 -54.01 -6.59 -0.74
C VAL A 209 -54.75 -7.79 -0.13
N CYS A 210 -54.04 -8.89 0.13
CA CYS A 210 -54.69 -10.12 0.61
C CYS A 210 -54.65 -10.30 2.13
N GLY A 211 -54.01 -9.39 2.88
CA GLY A 211 -53.90 -9.46 4.33
C GLY A 211 -52.97 -10.56 4.88
N ASN A 212 -52.42 -11.43 4.03
CA ASN A 212 -51.58 -12.55 4.46
C ASN A 212 -50.27 -12.07 5.12
N TYR A 213 -49.88 -12.72 6.21
CA TYR A 213 -48.62 -12.48 6.88
C TYR A 213 -47.50 -13.29 6.22
N THR A 214 -46.38 -12.62 5.95
CA THR A 214 -45.20 -13.24 5.36
C THR A 214 -43.94 -12.60 5.92
N ARG A 215 -42.79 -13.21 5.61
CA ARG A 215 -41.45 -12.70 5.91
C ARG A 215 -40.73 -12.23 4.66
N GLN A 216 -41.28 -12.56 3.49
CA GLN A 216 -40.73 -12.23 2.19
C GLN A 216 -41.08 -10.79 1.80
N THR A 217 -40.30 -10.22 0.90
CA THR A 217 -40.56 -8.88 0.35
C THR A 217 -41.81 -8.85 -0.53
N LEU A 218 -42.12 -9.98 -1.17
CA LEU A 218 -43.29 -10.19 -2.04
C LEU A 218 -44.26 -11.18 -1.38
N CYS A 219 -45.56 -10.99 -1.61
CA CYS A 219 -46.58 -11.90 -1.15
C CYS A 219 -46.59 -13.19 -2.00
N THR A 220 -46.60 -14.35 -1.34
CA THR A 220 -46.66 -15.65 -2.03
C THR A 220 -47.95 -15.89 -2.82
N ASN A 221 -49.03 -15.20 -2.48
CA ASN A 221 -50.35 -15.45 -3.10
C ASN A 221 -50.65 -14.50 -4.26
N CYS A 222 -50.22 -13.24 -4.17
CA CYS A 222 -50.58 -12.18 -5.13
C CYS A 222 -49.38 -11.39 -5.68
N ASN A 223 -48.16 -11.81 -5.33
CA ASN A 223 -46.89 -11.21 -5.76
C ASN A 223 -46.73 -9.70 -5.48
N THR A 224 -47.60 -9.11 -4.66
CA THR A 224 -47.56 -7.68 -4.31
C THR A 224 -46.49 -7.43 -3.24
N PRO A 225 -45.76 -6.28 -3.29
CA PRO A 225 -44.84 -5.88 -2.23
C PRO A 225 -45.54 -5.77 -0.88
N THR A 226 -45.04 -6.49 0.11
CA THR A 226 -45.60 -6.48 1.47
C THR A 226 -45.06 -5.31 2.27
N VAL A 227 -45.79 -4.86 3.30
CA VAL A 227 -45.37 -3.80 4.22
C VAL A 227 -45.00 -4.37 5.59
N ILE A 228 -44.13 -3.69 6.35
CA ILE A 228 -43.80 -4.12 7.72
C ILE A 228 -44.99 -3.82 8.62
N SER A 229 -45.46 -4.84 9.33
CA SER A 229 -46.54 -4.69 10.31
C SER A 229 -45.90 -4.44 11.68
N TYR A 230 -46.19 -3.28 12.26
CA TYR A 230 -45.72 -2.91 13.58
C TYR A 230 -46.74 -3.28 14.66
N THR A 231 -46.26 -3.52 15.86
CA THR A 231 -47.10 -3.83 17.02
C THR A 231 -46.61 -3.04 18.23
N CYS A 232 -47.51 -2.36 18.93
CA CYS A 232 -47.17 -1.68 20.17
C CYS A 232 -46.85 -2.69 21.27
N ARG A 233 -45.72 -2.52 21.98
CA ARG A 233 -45.33 -3.42 23.08
C ARG A 233 -46.29 -3.38 24.27
N TRP A 234 -47.01 -2.27 24.44
CA TRP A 234 -47.87 -2.03 25.60
C TRP A 234 -49.32 -2.44 25.33
N CYS A 235 -49.98 -1.79 24.38
CA CYS A 235 -51.40 -2.05 24.08
C CYS A 235 -51.61 -3.20 23.08
N LYS A 236 -50.54 -3.80 22.55
CA LYS A 236 -50.56 -4.91 21.58
C LYS A 236 -51.32 -4.63 20.28
N LYS A 237 -51.72 -3.38 20.03
CA LYS A 237 -52.41 -2.99 18.79
C LYS A 237 -51.44 -2.96 17.62
N GLU A 238 -51.91 -3.45 16.48
CA GLU A 238 -51.21 -3.35 15.20
C GLU A 238 -51.27 -1.93 14.67
N THR A 239 -50.14 -1.49 14.10
CA THR A 239 -49.98 -0.15 13.54
C THR A 239 -49.09 -0.20 12.31
N ASP A 240 -49.20 0.78 11.45
CA ASP A 240 -48.28 0.94 10.30
C ASP A 240 -47.16 1.96 10.59
N SER A 241 -47.16 2.55 11.79
CA SER A 241 -46.19 3.54 12.25
C SER A 241 -45.15 2.94 13.20
N ALA A 242 -43.95 3.53 13.22
CA ALA A 242 -42.90 3.28 14.21
C ALA A 242 -43.27 3.75 15.63
N MET A 243 -44.33 4.56 15.76
CA MET A 243 -44.83 5.11 17.02
C MET A 243 -46.32 4.79 17.18
N CYS A 244 -46.70 4.33 18.37
CA CYS A 244 -48.08 4.03 18.70
C CYS A 244 -48.84 5.29 19.09
N LEU A 245 -49.77 5.75 18.25
CA LEU A 245 -50.58 6.96 18.50
C LEU A 245 -51.41 6.89 19.79
N LYS A 246 -51.74 5.70 20.29
CA LYS A 246 -52.52 5.52 21.51
C LYS A 246 -51.67 5.58 22.78
N CYS A 247 -50.42 5.14 22.71
CA CYS A 247 -49.55 5.00 23.90
C CYS A 247 -48.36 5.95 23.88
N ASP A 248 -48.18 6.69 22.79
CA ASP A 248 -47.03 7.56 22.50
C ASP A 248 -45.67 6.88 22.76
N ARG A 249 -45.53 5.66 22.23
CA ARG A 249 -44.36 4.78 22.47
C ARG A 249 -43.95 4.04 21.22
N ASP A 250 -42.69 3.63 21.19
CA ASP A 250 -42.11 2.84 20.10
C ASP A 250 -42.85 1.52 19.87
N THR A 251 -43.04 1.21 18.59
CA THR A 251 -43.59 -0.07 18.12
C THR A 251 -42.48 -1.00 17.64
N ILE A 252 -42.78 -2.29 17.55
CA ILE A 252 -41.85 -3.30 17.01
C ILE A 252 -42.39 -3.90 15.73
N GLY A 253 -41.57 -3.92 14.68
CA GLY A 253 -41.87 -4.55 13.39
C GLY A 253 -41.41 -5.99 13.28
N TYR A 254 -41.13 -6.65 14.41
CA TYR A 254 -40.61 -8.01 14.47
C TYR A 254 -41.22 -8.75 15.67
N SER A 255 -41.27 -10.08 15.58
CA SER A 255 -41.76 -10.93 16.66
C SER A 255 -40.91 -12.20 16.78
N ARG A 256 -41.01 -12.89 17.92
CA ARG A 256 -40.49 -14.25 18.04
C ARG A 256 -41.38 -15.18 17.26
N VAL A 257 -40.79 -15.91 16.33
CA VAL A 257 -41.51 -16.84 15.47
C VAL A 257 -40.82 -18.20 15.46
N SER A 258 -41.65 -19.23 15.37
CA SER A 258 -41.22 -20.59 15.05
C SER A 258 -40.96 -20.66 13.54
N CYS A 259 -39.77 -21.13 13.17
CA CYS A 259 -39.30 -21.18 11.79
C CYS A 259 -38.80 -22.58 11.45
N HIS A 260 -39.38 -23.20 10.41
CA HIS A 260 -38.93 -24.46 9.83
C HIS A 260 -37.63 -24.23 9.04
N ILE A 261 -36.52 -24.11 9.76
CA ILE A 261 -35.21 -23.78 9.20
C ILE A 261 -34.70 -24.87 8.26
N GLU A 262 -35.08 -26.13 8.47
CA GLU A 262 -34.71 -27.23 7.58
C GLU A 262 -35.26 -26.99 6.16
N ASP A 263 -36.52 -26.60 6.04
CA ASP A 263 -37.16 -26.33 4.76
C ASP A 263 -36.57 -25.11 4.07
N GLU A 264 -36.28 -24.05 4.82
CA GLU A 264 -35.61 -22.86 4.26
C GLU A 264 -34.20 -23.20 3.74
N VAL A 265 -33.47 -24.06 4.45
CA VAL A 265 -32.15 -24.54 4.01
C VAL A 265 -32.25 -25.49 2.82
N LYS A 266 -33.24 -26.38 2.77
CA LYS A 266 -33.49 -27.27 1.61
C LYS A 266 -33.77 -26.44 0.35
N LYS A 267 -34.66 -25.45 0.44
CA LYS A 267 -34.96 -24.52 -0.67
C LYS A 267 -33.70 -23.77 -1.11
N ALA A 268 -32.92 -23.25 -0.17
CA ALA A 268 -31.68 -22.54 -0.50
C ALA A 268 -30.64 -23.47 -1.17
N LYS A 269 -30.54 -24.73 -0.76
CA LYS A 269 -29.65 -25.72 -1.39
C LYS A 269 -30.09 -26.05 -2.82
N GLN A 270 -31.39 -26.14 -3.08
CA GLN A 270 -31.94 -26.35 -4.43
C GLN A 270 -31.58 -25.19 -5.36
N ILE A 271 -31.78 -23.95 -4.90
CA ILE A 271 -31.41 -22.73 -5.64
C ILE A 271 -29.90 -22.71 -5.96
N VAL A 272 -29.06 -22.99 -4.97
CA VAL A 272 -27.60 -22.88 -5.13
C VAL A 272 -27.04 -23.94 -6.06
N GLY A 273 -27.53 -25.18 -6.02
CA GLY A 273 -26.94 -26.31 -6.75
C GLY A 273 -25.53 -26.66 -6.24
N GLY A 274 -25.28 -27.94 -5.97
CA GLY A 274 -24.01 -28.40 -5.39
C GLY A 274 -22.75 -28.00 -6.18
N PRO A 275 -21.54 -28.11 -5.59
CA PRO A 275 -21.24 -28.67 -4.27
C PRO A 275 -21.49 -27.70 -3.11
N PHE A 276 -21.83 -28.25 -1.94
CA PHE A 276 -22.08 -27.47 -0.73
C PHE A 276 -20.84 -27.38 0.16
N PRO A 277 -20.62 -26.23 0.85
CA PRO A 277 -19.53 -26.10 1.81
C PRO A 277 -19.75 -27.02 3.02
N LYS A 278 -18.68 -27.32 3.77
CA LYS A 278 -18.80 -28.12 5.01
C LYS A 278 -19.67 -27.43 6.07
N ARG A 279 -19.67 -26.09 6.08
CA ARG A 279 -20.35 -25.30 7.10
C ARG A 279 -20.70 -23.88 6.64
N VAL A 280 -21.80 -23.35 7.18
CA VAL A 280 -22.23 -21.97 6.92
C VAL A 280 -22.43 -21.28 8.25
N LYS A 281 -21.57 -20.31 8.58
CA LYS A 281 -21.62 -19.57 9.84
C LYS A 281 -22.64 -18.43 9.75
N ALA A 282 -23.62 -18.44 10.63
CA ALA A 282 -24.69 -17.45 10.71
C ALA A 282 -24.65 -16.66 12.04
N VAL A 283 -25.55 -15.69 12.21
CA VAL A 283 -25.60 -14.87 13.43
C VAL A 283 -26.53 -15.49 14.48
N LYS A 284 -26.25 -15.27 15.77
CA LYS A 284 -27.18 -15.70 16.84
C LYS A 284 -28.47 -14.87 16.80
N LYS A 285 -28.33 -13.57 16.59
CA LYS A 285 -29.40 -12.58 16.54
C LYS A 285 -29.07 -11.50 15.52
N LEU A 286 -30.09 -10.97 14.87
CA LEU A 286 -29.96 -9.80 14.00
C LEU A 286 -29.90 -8.52 14.83
N MET A 287 -29.02 -7.59 14.45
CA MET A 287 -28.85 -6.32 15.16
C MET A 287 -29.47 -5.12 14.44
N ASN A 288 -29.93 -5.28 13.19
CA ASN A 288 -30.66 -4.24 12.46
C ASN A 288 -32.01 -3.92 13.12
N LYS A 289 -32.48 -2.68 12.93
CA LYS A 289 -33.71 -2.14 13.53
C LYS A 289 -34.95 -3.01 13.29
N THR A 290 -35.05 -3.57 12.09
CA THR A 290 -36.24 -4.29 11.61
C THR A 290 -36.14 -5.81 11.73
N ARG A 291 -34.99 -6.37 12.13
CA ARG A 291 -34.75 -7.83 12.16
C ARG A 291 -35.06 -8.54 10.83
N VAL A 292 -34.82 -7.85 9.71
CA VAL A 292 -34.89 -8.44 8.38
C VAL A 292 -33.64 -9.33 8.18
N PRO A 293 -33.80 -10.64 7.92
CA PRO A 293 -32.69 -11.53 7.65
C PRO A 293 -32.21 -11.42 6.20
N GLU A 294 -30.96 -11.81 5.97
CA GLU A 294 -30.43 -12.08 4.64
C GLU A 294 -30.91 -13.43 4.10
N GLN A 295 -31.07 -13.54 2.77
CA GLN A 295 -31.39 -14.82 2.13
C GLN A 295 -30.31 -15.88 2.34
N ILE A 296 -30.71 -17.08 2.75
CA ILE A 296 -29.80 -18.20 3.08
C ILE A 296 -28.88 -18.58 1.90
N ALA A 297 -29.41 -18.58 0.67
CA ALA A 297 -28.65 -18.94 -0.54
C ALA A 297 -27.38 -18.09 -0.69
N LYS A 298 -27.44 -16.78 -0.36
CA LYS A 298 -26.27 -15.88 -0.35
C LYS A 298 -25.18 -16.39 0.59
N GLY A 299 -25.58 -16.82 1.78
CA GLY A 299 -24.66 -17.34 2.80
C GLY A 299 -23.99 -18.65 2.41
N ILE A 300 -24.73 -19.57 1.77
CA ILE A 300 -24.21 -20.83 1.24
C ILE A 300 -23.17 -20.53 0.15
N LEU A 301 -23.50 -19.64 -0.81
CA LEU A 301 -22.57 -19.23 -1.87
C LEU A 301 -21.32 -18.54 -1.31
N ARG A 302 -21.45 -17.60 -0.36
CA ARG A 302 -20.27 -16.99 0.28
C ARG A 302 -19.37 -18.03 0.94
N ALA A 303 -19.95 -18.98 1.66
CA ALA A 303 -19.21 -20.05 2.30
C ALA A 303 -18.52 -20.99 1.28
N LYS A 304 -19.15 -21.24 0.13
CA LYS A 304 -18.57 -21.99 -0.99
C LYS A 304 -17.29 -21.32 -1.53
N HIS A 305 -17.27 -19.99 -1.59
CA HIS A 305 -16.11 -19.21 -2.06
C HIS A 305 -15.13 -18.78 -0.93
N ASP A 306 -15.32 -19.25 0.31
CA ASP A 306 -14.53 -18.84 1.49
C ASP A 306 -14.55 -17.30 1.71
N LEU A 307 -15.74 -16.71 1.60
CA LEU A 307 -15.99 -15.28 1.78
C LEU A 307 -16.78 -15.01 3.07
N PHE A 308 -16.48 -13.88 3.69
CA PHE A 308 -17.10 -13.44 4.93
C PHE A 308 -17.83 -12.13 4.73
N VAL A 309 -19.03 -12.04 5.30
CA VAL A 309 -19.88 -10.86 5.21
C VAL A 309 -19.60 -9.91 6.38
N TYR A 310 -19.65 -8.62 6.10
CA TYR A 310 -19.63 -7.57 7.13
C TYR A 310 -21.06 -7.21 7.57
N ARG A 311 -21.19 -6.34 8.58
CA ARG A 311 -22.47 -6.07 9.26
C ARG A 311 -23.57 -5.50 8.36
N ASP A 312 -23.18 -4.90 7.25
CA ASP A 312 -24.04 -4.24 6.25
C ASP A 312 -24.31 -5.12 5.02
N GLY A 313 -23.85 -6.37 5.01
CA GLY A 313 -24.02 -7.28 3.87
C GLY A 313 -22.91 -7.19 2.82
N THR A 314 -21.94 -6.27 2.98
CA THR A 314 -20.80 -6.13 2.06
C THR A 314 -19.69 -7.12 2.38
N ILE A 315 -18.81 -7.37 1.39
CA ILE A 315 -17.55 -8.09 1.58
C ILE A 315 -16.43 -7.06 1.45
N ARG A 316 -15.52 -7.01 2.43
CA ARG A 316 -14.49 -5.96 2.51
C ARG A 316 -13.10 -6.55 2.64
N PHE A 317 -12.12 -5.85 2.08
CA PHE A 317 -10.70 -6.17 2.21
C PHE A 317 -9.99 -4.96 2.84
N ASP A 318 -9.33 -5.18 3.98
CA ASP A 318 -8.54 -4.15 4.65
C ASP A 318 -7.13 -4.14 4.04
N SER A 319 -6.72 -3.01 3.49
CA SER A 319 -5.34 -2.78 3.03
C SER A 319 -4.78 -1.52 3.67
N THR A 320 -3.47 -1.49 3.93
CA THR A 320 -2.73 -0.23 4.02
C THR A 320 -2.74 0.40 2.63
N ASP A 321 -2.87 1.71 2.58
CA ASP A 321 -2.81 2.54 1.38
C ASP A 321 -1.57 3.44 1.42
N ALA A 322 -0.98 3.66 0.25
CA ALA A 322 0.10 4.60 0.04
C ALA A 322 -0.17 5.46 -1.19
N ILE A 323 0.33 6.68 -1.12
CA ILE A 323 0.17 7.63 -2.21
C ILE A 323 1.11 7.30 -3.37
N LEU A 324 0.60 7.47 -4.58
CA LEU A 324 1.39 7.36 -5.81
C LEU A 324 0.79 8.28 -6.87
N THR A 325 1.63 9.09 -7.51
CA THR A 325 1.21 9.97 -8.62
C THR A 325 1.69 9.46 -9.96
N HIS A 326 2.74 8.63 -9.98
CA HIS A 326 3.37 8.13 -11.19
C HIS A 326 3.78 6.67 -11.04
N PHE A 327 3.74 5.90 -12.12
CA PHE A 327 4.14 4.50 -12.11
C PHE A 327 4.76 4.09 -13.45
N LYS A 328 5.56 3.02 -13.46
CA LYS A 328 5.94 2.33 -14.71
C LYS A 328 5.01 1.14 -14.96
N PRO A 329 4.51 0.93 -16.18
CA PRO A 329 3.65 -0.23 -16.49
C PRO A 329 4.26 -1.58 -16.06
N ARG A 330 5.58 -1.73 -16.16
CA ARG A 330 6.30 -2.94 -15.71
C ARG A 330 6.14 -3.23 -14.22
N GLU A 331 6.05 -2.19 -13.38
CA GLU A 331 6.00 -2.31 -11.91
C GLU A 331 4.64 -2.83 -11.44
N ILE A 332 3.59 -2.57 -12.23
CA ILE A 332 2.21 -2.98 -11.94
C ILE A 332 1.76 -4.22 -12.71
N GLY A 333 2.67 -4.80 -13.52
CA GLY A 333 2.45 -6.02 -14.29
C GLY A 333 1.47 -5.87 -15.45
N VAL A 334 1.40 -4.69 -16.08
CA VAL A 334 0.42 -4.40 -17.15
C VAL A 334 1.10 -4.02 -18.45
N LYS A 335 0.57 -4.54 -19.56
CA LYS A 335 1.02 -4.21 -20.92
C LYS A 335 0.55 -2.81 -21.32
N VAL A 336 1.35 -2.14 -22.14
CA VAL A 336 1.04 -0.81 -22.67
C VAL A 336 -0.30 -0.79 -23.42
N GLU A 337 -0.63 -1.83 -24.20
CA GLU A 337 -1.90 -1.86 -24.94
C GLU A 337 -3.12 -1.84 -24.01
N HIS A 338 -3.03 -2.46 -22.83
CA HIS A 338 -4.11 -2.45 -21.85
C HIS A 338 -4.30 -1.07 -21.23
N LEU A 339 -3.20 -0.38 -20.88
CA LEU A 339 -3.29 0.99 -20.34
C LEU A 339 -3.89 1.97 -21.37
N ARG A 340 -3.51 1.83 -22.65
CA ARG A 340 -4.10 2.65 -23.73
C ARG A 340 -5.63 2.51 -23.82
N LYS A 341 -6.18 1.29 -23.63
CA LYS A 341 -7.64 1.07 -23.57
C LYS A 341 -8.34 1.84 -22.45
N TYR A 342 -7.61 2.16 -21.38
CA TYR A 342 -8.13 2.90 -20.22
C TYR A 342 -7.81 4.40 -20.23
N GLY A 343 -7.31 4.90 -21.38
CA GLY A 343 -7.10 6.34 -21.62
C GLY A 343 -5.71 6.84 -21.22
N TYR A 344 -4.72 5.95 -21.11
CA TYR A 344 -3.31 6.31 -20.94
C TYR A 344 -2.62 6.37 -22.31
N SER A 345 -2.54 7.56 -22.90
CA SER A 345 -1.97 7.77 -24.25
C SER A 345 -0.51 8.25 -24.22
N THR A 346 -0.15 9.03 -23.20
CA THR A 346 1.18 9.66 -23.08
C THR A 346 1.84 9.34 -21.75
N ASP A 347 3.16 9.48 -21.71
CA ASP A 347 3.95 9.46 -20.49
C ASP A 347 3.95 10.84 -19.78
N LYS A 348 4.68 10.94 -18.66
CA LYS A 348 4.79 12.18 -17.87
C LYS A 348 5.35 13.39 -18.63
N ASP A 349 6.09 13.15 -19.72
CA ASP A 349 6.74 14.19 -20.53
C ASP A 349 5.91 14.51 -21.79
N GLY A 350 4.69 13.98 -21.89
CA GLY A 350 3.79 14.16 -23.03
C GLY A 350 4.13 13.31 -24.25
N LYS A 351 5.10 12.40 -24.16
CA LYS A 351 5.48 11.52 -25.28
C LYS A 351 4.49 10.36 -25.40
N PRO A 352 4.23 9.83 -26.60
CA PRO A 352 3.37 8.66 -26.77
C PRO A 352 3.85 7.48 -25.91
N LEU A 353 2.91 6.84 -25.19
CA LEU A 353 3.21 5.69 -24.34
C LEU A 353 3.40 4.45 -25.20
N VAL A 354 4.63 4.04 -25.45
CA VAL A 354 5.04 2.92 -26.32
C VAL A 354 5.81 1.82 -25.59
N SER A 355 6.37 2.10 -24.41
CA SER A 355 7.22 1.18 -23.64
C SER A 355 6.73 1.01 -22.20
N THR A 356 7.00 -0.16 -21.61
CA THR A 356 6.70 -0.47 -20.21
C THR A 356 7.65 0.19 -19.21
N ASP A 357 8.73 0.82 -19.68
CA ASP A 357 9.72 1.53 -18.85
C ASP A 357 9.44 3.03 -18.73
N GLN A 358 8.51 3.55 -19.53
CA GLN A 358 8.05 4.94 -19.42
C GLN A 358 7.29 5.17 -18.11
N ILE A 359 7.48 6.35 -17.55
CA ILE A 359 6.79 6.79 -16.33
C ILE A 359 5.49 7.46 -16.73
N VAL A 360 4.37 6.97 -16.23
CA VAL A 360 3.02 7.43 -16.57
C VAL A 360 2.38 8.05 -15.34
N GLU A 361 1.68 9.17 -15.52
CA GLU A 361 0.89 9.82 -14.48
C GLU A 361 -0.36 9.00 -14.18
N LEU A 362 -0.58 8.64 -12.90
CA LEU A 362 -1.75 7.89 -12.44
C LEU A 362 -2.99 8.78 -12.47
N LYS A 363 -4.05 8.35 -13.18
CA LYS A 363 -5.33 9.09 -13.15
C LYS A 363 -5.94 9.06 -11.75
N ILE A 364 -6.64 10.14 -11.40
CA ILE A 364 -7.12 10.43 -10.04
C ILE A 364 -7.84 9.24 -9.36
N GLN A 365 -8.76 8.57 -10.06
CA GLN A 365 -9.54 7.46 -9.50
C GLN A 365 -9.00 6.07 -9.88
N ASP A 366 -7.83 5.99 -10.50
CA ASP A 366 -7.21 4.72 -10.83
C ASP A 366 -6.37 4.23 -9.64
N VAL A 367 -6.44 2.92 -9.38
CA VAL A 367 -5.80 2.29 -8.22
C VAL A 367 -5.01 1.05 -8.61
N ILE A 368 -3.88 0.85 -7.93
CA ILE A 368 -3.04 -0.33 -8.06
C ILE A 368 -3.22 -1.15 -6.80
N LEU A 369 -3.76 -2.36 -6.93
CA LEU A 369 -4.09 -3.19 -5.78
C LEU A 369 -2.94 -4.12 -5.41
N ASN A 370 -2.81 -4.43 -4.13
CA ASN A 370 -1.94 -5.53 -3.72
C ASN A 370 -2.45 -6.88 -4.23
N ASP A 371 -1.52 -7.82 -4.44
CA ASP A 371 -1.80 -9.16 -4.96
C ASP A 371 -2.78 -9.98 -4.11
N GLU A 372 -2.74 -9.83 -2.77
CA GLU A 372 -3.65 -10.56 -1.88
C GLU A 372 -5.09 -10.05 -2.05
N GLY A 373 -5.26 -8.73 -2.16
CA GLY A 373 -6.53 -8.07 -2.45
C GLY A 373 -7.08 -8.48 -3.81
N GLY A 374 -6.23 -8.49 -4.84
CA GLY A 374 -6.61 -8.97 -6.18
C GLY A 374 -7.14 -10.41 -6.16
N LYS A 375 -6.41 -11.33 -5.52
CA LYS A 375 -6.84 -12.74 -5.37
C LYS A 375 -8.15 -12.86 -4.59
N TYR A 376 -8.34 -12.05 -3.57
CA TYR A 376 -9.57 -12.04 -2.78
C TYR A 376 -10.76 -11.51 -3.60
N LEU A 377 -10.57 -10.44 -4.38
CA LEU A 377 -11.62 -9.87 -5.23
C LEU A 377 -12.02 -10.79 -6.38
N VAL A 378 -11.13 -11.65 -6.90
CA VAL A 378 -11.51 -12.70 -7.85
C VAL A 378 -12.56 -13.62 -7.25
N LYS A 379 -12.38 -14.06 -5.99
CA LYS A 379 -13.38 -14.88 -5.29
C LYS A 379 -14.71 -14.13 -5.14
N VAL A 380 -14.66 -12.84 -4.82
CA VAL A 380 -15.85 -11.99 -4.69
C VAL A 380 -16.60 -11.88 -6.02
N ALA A 381 -15.89 -11.65 -7.12
CA ALA A 381 -16.49 -11.55 -8.44
C ALA A 381 -17.12 -12.88 -8.89
N GLN A 382 -16.46 -14.01 -8.65
CA GLN A 382 -17.03 -15.34 -8.90
C GLN A 382 -18.27 -15.61 -8.05
N TYR A 383 -18.26 -15.19 -6.78
CA TYR A 383 -19.44 -15.25 -5.91
C TYR A 383 -20.59 -14.39 -6.46
N ILE A 384 -20.31 -13.19 -6.95
CA ILE A 384 -21.34 -12.30 -7.53
C ILE A 384 -21.92 -12.92 -8.80
N ASP A 385 -21.10 -13.51 -9.67
CA ASP A 385 -21.56 -14.17 -10.89
C ASP A 385 -22.46 -15.37 -10.58
N GLU A 386 -22.07 -16.23 -9.63
CA GLU A 386 -22.94 -17.33 -9.17
C GLU A 386 -24.21 -16.80 -8.48
N LEU A 387 -24.12 -15.70 -7.75
CA LEU A 387 -25.27 -15.08 -7.11
C LEU A 387 -26.28 -14.54 -8.14
N LEU A 388 -25.79 -13.86 -9.19
CA LEU A 388 -26.60 -13.36 -10.29
C LEU A 388 -27.31 -14.51 -11.01
N GLU A 389 -26.56 -15.53 -11.42
CA GLU A 389 -27.09 -16.67 -12.17
C GLU A 389 -28.10 -17.48 -11.36
N LYS A 390 -27.74 -17.86 -10.11
CA LYS A 390 -28.49 -18.87 -9.35
C LYS A 390 -29.61 -18.29 -8.50
N VAL A 391 -29.41 -17.11 -7.92
CA VAL A 391 -30.38 -16.52 -6.98
C VAL A 391 -31.26 -15.49 -7.65
N TYR A 392 -30.74 -14.78 -8.64
CA TYR A 392 -31.47 -13.72 -9.33
C TYR A 392 -31.86 -14.07 -10.76
N GLU A 393 -31.43 -15.22 -11.29
CA GLU A 393 -31.71 -15.66 -12.67
C GLU A 393 -31.25 -14.62 -13.71
N LEU A 394 -30.12 -13.96 -13.44
CA LEU A 394 -29.51 -12.94 -14.29
C LEU A 394 -28.19 -13.44 -14.90
N PRO A 395 -27.79 -12.93 -16.08
CA PRO A 395 -26.49 -13.24 -16.67
C PRO A 395 -25.31 -12.86 -15.75
N LYS A 396 -24.21 -13.62 -15.86
CA LYS A 396 -22.94 -13.30 -15.20
C LYS A 396 -22.39 -11.96 -15.68
N TYR A 397 -21.76 -11.22 -14.78
CA TYR A 397 -21.27 -9.88 -15.07
C TYR A 397 -19.74 -9.82 -15.21
N TYR A 398 -19.00 -10.45 -14.29
CA TYR A 398 -17.55 -10.30 -14.21
C TYR A 398 -16.82 -11.29 -15.12
N ASN A 399 -17.20 -12.57 -15.06
CA ASN A 399 -16.58 -13.70 -15.77
C ASN A 399 -15.05 -13.79 -15.56
N VAL A 400 -14.58 -13.45 -14.36
CA VAL A 400 -13.14 -13.40 -14.04
C VAL A 400 -12.60 -14.74 -13.55
N LYS A 401 -11.40 -15.10 -14.03
CA LYS A 401 -10.69 -16.33 -13.63
C LYS A 401 -9.41 -16.02 -12.87
N LYS A 402 -8.75 -14.90 -13.21
CA LYS A 402 -7.49 -14.45 -12.61
C LYS A 402 -7.55 -12.96 -12.28
N LYS A 403 -6.60 -12.48 -11.46
CA LYS A 403 -6.60 -11.10 -10.97
C LYS A 403 -6.49 -10.09 -12.11
N GLU A 404 -5.76 -10.43 -13.17
CA GLU A 404 -5.57 -9.57 -14.35
C GLU A 404 -6.89 -9.27 -15.07
N ASP A 405 -7.90 -10.14 -14.94
CA ASP A 405 -9.23 -9.93 -15.52
C ASP A 405 -10.04 -8.86 -14.76
N LEU A 406 -9.57 -8.44 -13.57
CA LEU A 406 -10.16 -7.35 -12.79
C LEU A 406 -9.67 -5.96 -13.25
N ILE A 407 -8.66 -5.88 -14.11
CA ILE A 407 -8.19 -4.60 -14.65
C ILE A 407 -9.34 -3.94 -15.41
N GLY A 408 -9.61 -2.67 -15.09
CA GLY A 408 -10.73 -1.88 -15.60
C GLY A 408 -12.01 -2.01 -14.80
N ARG A 409 -12.09 -2.95 -13.85
CA ARG A 409 -13.27 -3.09 -12.98
C ARG A 409 -13.24 -2.06 -11.88
N LEU A 410 -14.45 -1.65 -11.46
CA LEU A 410 -14.65 -0.67 -10.41
C LEU A 410 -14.66 -1.32 -9.03
N ILE A 411 -14.11 -0.61 -8.06
CA ILE A 411 -14.17 -0.91 -6.63
C ILE A 411 -14.66 0.32 -5.88
N VAL A 412 -15.06 0.12 -4.63
CA VAL A 412 -15.38 1.22 -3.71
C VAL A 412 -14.36 1.23 -2.58
N GLY A 413 -13.55 2.28 -2.54
CA GLY A 413 -12.69 2.59 -1.40
C GLY A 413 -13.51 3.24 -0.30
N LEU A 414 -13.43 2.71 0.93
CA LEU A 414 -14.15 3.25 2.07
C LEU A 414 -13.22 3.35 3.28
N ALA A 415 -12.91 4.57 3.67
CA ALA A 415 -12.05 4.83 4.82
C ALA A 415 -12.76 4.44 6.13
N PRO A 416 -12.02 4.04 7.18
CA PRO A 416 -12.58 3.88 8.52
C PRO A 416 -13.29 5.17 8.97
N HIS A 417 -14.37 5.02 9.75
CA HIS A 417 -15.14 6.15 10.30
C HIS A 417 -15.85 7.06 9.29
N THR A 418 -15.83 6.70 8.00
CA THR A 418 -16.58 7.41 6.95
C THR A 418 -17.76 6.57 6.45
N SER A 419 -18.74 7.25 5.83
CA SER A 419 -19.92 6.62 5.21
C SER A 419 -20.01 6.87 3.69
N ALA A 420 -19.16 7.74 3.14
CA ALA A 420 -19.08 8.00 1.70
C ALA A 420 -17.91 7.21 1.11
N GLY A 421 -18.23 6.27 0.22
CA GLY A 421 -17.21 5.52 -0.53
C GLY A 421 -16.81 6.26 -1.80
N ILE A 422 -15.54 6.11 -2.19
CA ILE A 422 -15.00 6.66 -3.44
C ILE A 422 -14.90 5.52 -4.45
N THR A 423 -15.40 5.75 -5.66
CA THR A 423 -15.26 4.78 -6.74
C THR A 423 -13.84 4.86 -7.28
N GLY A 424 -13.18 3.71 -7.40
CA GLY A 424 -11.87 3.59 -8.04
C GLY A 424 -11.87 2.50 -9.11
N ARG A 425 -10.99 2.63 -10.10
CA ARG A 425 -10.83 1.65 -11.19
C ARG A 425 -9.46 0.96 -11.06
N ILE A 426 -9.47 -0.37 -11.09
CA ILE A 426 -8.24 -1.16 -10.97
C ILE A 426 -7.42 -1.01 -12.26
N VAL A 427 -6.17 -0.57 -12.16
CA VAL A 427 -5.26 -0.44 -13.33
C VAL A 427 -4.07 -1.39 -13.30
N GLY A 428 -3.81 -2.07 -12.18
CA GLY A 428 -2.76 -3.07 -12.09
C GLY A 428 -2.58 -3.60 -10.68
N PHE A 429 -1.51 -4.37 -10.47
CA PHE A 429 -1.24 -5.05 -9.22
C PHE A 429 0.21 -4.92 -8.73
N THR A 430 0.40 -4.92 -7.42
CA THR A 430 1.73 -4.88 -6.78
C THR A 430 1.95 -6.06 -5.84
N LYS A 431 3.22 -6.44 -5.68
CA LYS A 431 3.64 -7.45 -4.71
C LYS A 431 3.70 -6.94 -3.26
N ALA A 432 3.74 -5.61 -3.06
CA ALA A 432 3.69 -5.01 -1.73
C ALA A 432 2.32 -5.29 -1.06
N LYS A 433 2.22 -5.28 0.27
CA LYS A 433 0.93 -5.45 0.97
C LYS A 433 0.22 -4.12 1.19
N VAL A 434 0.35 -3.24 0.20
CA VAL A 434 -0.17 -1.88 0.19
C VAL A 434 -0.87 -1.65 -1.15
N ASN A 435 -1.98 -0.92 -1.12
CA ASN A 435 -2.61 -0.40 -2.32
C ASN A 435 -2.04 0.97 -2.64
N PHE A 436 -1.76 1.25 -3.91
CA PHE A 436 -1.37 2.58 -4.34
C PHE A 436 -2.55 3.29 -4.99
N ALA A 437 -2.77 4.54 -4.58
CA ALA A 437 -3.80 5.41 -5.12
C ALA A 437 -3.26 6.83 -5.26
N HIS A 438 -3.91 7.62 -6.11
CA HIS A 438 -3.64 9.05 -6.18
C HIS A 438 -3.94 9.72 -4.83
N PRO A 439 -3.22 10.79 -4.43
CA PRO A 439 -3.51 11.53 -3.19
C PRO A 439 -4.90 12.17 -3.03
N TYR A 440 -5.75 12.16 -4.07
CA TYR A 440 -7.03 12.89 -4.09
C TYR A 440 -8.21 12.00 -3.73
#